data_AF-A0A957PG19-F1
#
_entry.id   AF-A0A957PG19-F1
#
_cell.length_a   1.000
_cell.length_b   1.000
_cell.length_c   1.000
_cell.angle_alpha   90.00
_cell.angle_beta   90.00
_cell.angle_gamma   90.00
#
_symmetry.space_group_name_H-M   'P 1'
#
loop_
_entity.id
_entity.type
_entity.pdbx_description
1 polymer ?
#
loop_
_entity_poly.entity_id
_entity_poly.type
_entity_poly.pdbx_seq_one_letter_code
_entity_poly.pdbx_strand_id
1 'polypeptide(L)'
;PIMQELWRLHVAGELTGPPAQLMQGHRPAEELYDTESDPHEIHNLATDPAYADELARLRAALDAWQREVSDLGLIPEDVMVRQMWPDGVQPLTLPPLFVALGGNNFGLADSPNGGEFEGPILLQMQSNTQGASIAYTVEEGDNVHWQLYHEPLRLPTGATQIRAKAIRIGYQESDEVQATFMVR
;
A
#
# COMPACT_ATOMS: atom_id res chain seq x y z
N PRO A 1 26.93 -5.70 20.12
CA PRO A 1 25.50 -5.98 19.80
C PRO A 1 25.21 -7.48 19.89
N ILE A 2 24.04 -7.87 20.38
CA ILE A 2 23.68 -9.27 20.66
C ILE A 2 23.81 -10.19 19.43
N MET A 3 23.43 -9.71 18.24
CA MET A 3 23.53 -10.48 17.00
C MET A 3 24.98 -10.80 16.60
N GLN A 4 25.93 -9.90 16.85
CA GLN A 4 27.34 -10.15 16.53
C GLN A 4 27.91 -11.30 17.38
N GLU A 5 27.52 -11.37 18.66
CA GLU A 5 27.96 -12.43 19.57
C GLU A 5 27.28 -13.76 19.27
N LEU A 6 25.98 -13.75 18.91
CA LEU A 6 25.27 -14.94 18.44
C LEU A 6 25.94 -15.54 17.20
N TRP A 7 26.34 -14.71 16.22
CA TRP A 7 27.08 -15.17 15.05
C TRP A 7 28.47 -15.72 15.41
N ARG A 8 29.20 -15.06 16.32
CA ARG A 8 30.52 -15.55 16.79
C ARG A 8 30.40 -16.95 17.40
N LEU A 9 29.44 -17.14 18.30
CA LEU A 9 29.19 -18.42 18.98
C LEU A 9 28.64 -19.49 18.03
N HIS A 10 27.75 -19.11 17.09
CA HIS A 10 27.20 -20.04 16.10
C HIS A 10 28.31 -20.58 15.18
N VAL A 11 29.16 -19.71 14.64
CA VAL A 11 30.30 -20.10 13.80
C VAL A 11 31.34 -20.92 14.59
N ALA A 12 31.53 -20.61 15.88
CA ALA A 12 32.41 -21.39 16.76
C ALA A 12 31.83 -22.75 17.18
N GLY A 13 30.53 -23.03 16.92
CA GLY A 13 29.85 -24.25 17.38
C GLY A 13 29.58 -24.27 18.89
N GLU A 14 29.65 -23.12 19.55
CA GLU A 14 29.50 -22.96 21.00
C GLU A 14 28.06 -22.63 21.42
N LEU A 15 27.18 -22.34 20.45
CA LEU A 15 25.80 -21.98 20.70
C LEU A 15 24.94 -23.23 20.96
N THR A 16 24.19 -23.24 22.07
CA THR A 16 23.31 -24.37 22.45
C THR A 16 21.91 -23.87 22.83
N GLY A 17 20.93 -24.79 22.87
CA GLY A 17 19.55 -24.48 23.28
C GLY A 17 18.81 -23.53 22.35
N PRO A 18 17.90 -22.69 22.88
CA PRO A 18 17.08 -21.76 22.09
C PRO A 18 17.86 -20.82 21.17
N PRO A 19 18.98 -20.19 21.60
CA PRO A 19 19.80 -19.39 20.70
C PRO A 19 20.34 -20.18 19.50
N ALA A 20 20.67 -21.46 19.68
CA ALA A 20 21.11 -22.32 18.58
C ALA A 20 19.98 -22.63 17.60
N GLN A 21 18.76 -22.85 18.11
CA GLN A 21 17.57 -23.01 17.28
C GLN A 21 17.28 -21.77 16.43
N LEU A 22 17.42 -20.57 17.01
CA LEU A 22 17.27 -19.31 16.29
C LEU A 22 18.25 -19.16 15.11
N MET A 23 19.47 -19.70 15.24
CA MET A 23 20.52 -19.63 14.22
C MET A 23 20.50 -20.82 13.24
N GLN A 24 19.48 -21.68 13.26
CA GLN A 24 19.38 -22.78 12.29
C GLN A 24 19.23 -22.26 10.86
N GLY A 25 19.87 -22.93 9.90
CA GLY A 25 19.84 -22.52 8.48
C GLY A 25 18.52 -22.81 7.76
N HIS A 26 17.61 -23.56 8.37
CA HIS A 26 16.26 -23.80 7.87
C HIS A 26 15.29 -23.89 9.04
N ARG A 27 14.06 -23.41 8.84
CA ARG A 27 12.95 -23.65 9.74
C ARG A 27 12.14 -24.88 9.28
N PRO A 28 11.47 -25.59 10.19
CA PRO A 28 10.47 -26.57 9.78
C PRO A 28 9.36 -25.90 8.97
N ALA A 29 8.63 -26.69 8.17
CA ALA A 29 7.53 -26.17 7.36
C ALA A 29 6.40 -25.56 8.21
N GLU A 30 6.21 -26.10 9.42
CA GLU A 30 5.18 -25.67 10.36
C GLU A 30 5.72 -25.65 11.78
N GLU A 31 5.25 -24.67 12.56
CA GLU A 31 5.55 -24.50 13.96
C GLU A 31 4.23 -24.31 14.73
N LEU A 32 4.01 -25.12 15.77
CA LEU A 32 2.84 -25.03 16.64
C LEU A 32 3.32 -24.87 18.08
N TYR A 33 2.84 -23.84 18.76
CA TYR A 33 3.23 -23.53 20.13
C TYR A 33 1.99 -23.36 21.00
N ASP A 34 2.06 -23.87 22.23
CA ASP A 34 1.13 -23.48 23.29
C ASP A 34 1.73 -22.28 24.01
N THR A 35 1.25 -21.09 23.69
CA THR A 35 1.80 -19.83 24.21
C THR A 35 1.56 -19.62 25.70
N GLU A 36 0.64 -20.38 26.32
CA GLU A 36 0.43 -20.31 27.77
C GLU A 36 1.48 -21.10 28.53
N SER A 37 1.77 -22.33 28.09
CA SER A 37 2.77 -23.20 28.72
C SER A 37 4.19 -22.95 28.23
N ASP A 38 4.35 -22.41 27.01
CA ASP A 38 5.61 -22.02 26.39
C ASP A 38 5.56 -20.58 25.85
N PRO A 39 5.66 -19.55 26.72
CA PRO A 39 5.58 -18.14 26.33
C PRO A 39 6.70 -17.64 25.42
N HIS A 40 7.72 -18.46 25.19
CA HIS A 40 8.89 -18.13 24.37
C HIS A 40 8.95 -18.92 23.06
N GLU A 41 7.96 -19.78 22.79
CA GLU A 41 7.81 -20.51 21.52
C GLU A 41 9.08 -21.33 21.18
N ILE A 42 9.60 -22.05 22.17
CA ILE A 42 10.81 -22.88 22.07
C ILE A 42 10.48 -24.33 21.72
N HIS A 43 9.34 -24.83 22.19
CA HIS A 43 8.93 -26.22 22.10
C HIS A 43 7.88 -26.41 21.01
N ASN A 44 8.35 -26.64 19.78
CA ASN A 44 7.47 -26.86 18.64
C ASN A 44 6.70 -28.20 18.77
N LEU A 45 5.37 -28.11 18.84
CA LEU A 45 4.41 -29.22 18.98
C LEU A 45 3.91 -29.74 17.62
N ALA A 46 4.35 -29.19 16.49
CA ALA A 46 3.78 -29.49 15.18
C ALA A 46 3.91 -30.97 14.76
N THR A 47 4.89 -31.69 15.31
CA THR A 47 5.08 -33.13 15.04
C THR A 47 4.55 -34.03 16.16
N ASP A 48 3.98 -33.46 17.24
CA ASP A 48 3.41 -34.24 18.34
C ASP A 48 2.02 -34.78 17.95
N PRO A 49 1.82 -36.11 17.91
CA PRO A 49 0.53 -36.71 17.59
C PRO A 49 -0.63 -36.26 18.50
N ALA A 50 -0.34 -35.86 19.75
CA ALA A 50 -1.37 -35.39 20.69
C ALA A 50 -2.02 -34.07 20.23
N TYR A 51 -1.33 -33.29 19.39
CA TYR A 51 -1.79 -31.99 18.88
C TYR A 51 -2.20 -32.03 17.40
N ALA A 52 -2.27 -33.21 16.79
CA ALA A 52 -2.55 -33.37 15.37
C ALA A 52 -3.91 -32.76 14.94
N ASP A 53 -4.94 -32.94 15.77
CA ASP A 53 -6.29 -32.39 15.50
C ASP A 53 -6.30 -30.86 15.56
N GLU A 54 -5.58 -30.29 16.53
CA GLU A 54 -5.49 -28.84 16.70
C GLU A 54 -4.69 -28.19 15.58
N LEU A 55 -3.59 -28.82 15.17
CA LEU A 55 -2.82 -28.39 14.01
C LEU A 55 -3.65 -28.42 12.72
N ALA A 56 -4.44 -29.48 12.51
CA ALA A 56 -5.32 -29.59 11.36
C ALA A 56 -6.41 -28.50 11.37
N ARG A 57 -6.98 -28.19 12.54
CA ARG A 57 -7.96 -27.13 12.72
C ARG A 57 -7.38 -25.76 12.36
N LEU A 58 -6.18 -25.45 12.83
CA LEU A 58 -5.51 -24.17 12.56
C LEU A 58 -5.09 -24.03 11.09
N ARG A 59 -4.57 -25.10 10.46
CA ARG A 59 -4.32 -25.11 9.01
C ARG A 59 -5.57 -24.79 8.21
N ALA A 60 -6.68 -25.47 8.50
CA ALA A 60 -7.93 -25.25 7.77
C ALA A 60 -8.45 -23.81 7.93
N ALA A 61 -8.27 -23.21 9.10
CA ALA A 61 -8.60 -21.80 9.34
C ALA A 61 -7.70 -20.86 8.53
N LEU A 62 -6.38 -21.10 8.51
CA LEU A 62 -5.43 -20.33 7.71
C LEU A 62 -5.76 -20.42 6.21
N ASP A 63 -5.94 -21.64 5.69
CA ASP A 63 -6.28 -21.88 4.28
C ASP A 63 -7.59 -21.18 3.88
N ALA A 64 -8.58 -21.16 4.78
CA ALA A 64 -9.85 -20.48 4.55
C ALA A 64 -9.64 -18.97 4.45
N TRP A 65 -8.87 -18.39 5.37
CA TRP A 65 -8.58 -16.96 5.38
C TRP A 65 -7.75 -16.53 4.18
N GLN A 66 -6.70 -17.29 3.81
CA GLN A 66 -5.89 -17.00 2.62
C GLN A 66 -6.73 -16.98 1.34
N ARG A 67 -7.70 -17.90 1.22
CA ARG A 67 -8.66 -17.90 0.09
C ARG A 67 -9.61 -16.71 0.14
N GLU A 68 -10.10 -16.35 1.32
CA GLU A 68 -11.01 -15.21 1.50
C GLU A 68 -10.38 -13.90 1.05
N VAL A 69 -9.14 -13.64 1.46
CA VAL A 69 -8.44 -12.38 1.14
C VAL A 69 -7.72 -12.41 -0.21
N SER A 70 -7.78 -13.53 -0.93
CA SER A 70 -7.01 -13.75 -2.17
C SER A 70 -5.51 -13.49 -1.95
N ASP A 71 -4.96 -14.12 -0.92
CA ASP A 71 -3.55 -13.97 -0.53
C ASP A 71 -2.61 -14.29 -1.69
N LEU A 72 -1.70 -13.35 -1.98
CA LEU A 72 -0.71 -13.47 -3.05
C LEU A 72 0.62 -14.04 -2.54
N GLY A 73 0.75 -14.36 -1.24
CA GLY A 73 1.99 -14.84 -0.64
C GLY A 73 2.52 -16.16 -1.19
N LEU A 74 1.66 -16.95 -1.87
CA LEU A 74 2.07 -18.16 -2.59
C LEU A 74 2.57 -17.89 -4.03
N ILE A 75 2.46 -16.66 -4.51
CA ILE A 75 2.97 -16.25 -5.82
C ILE A 75 4.44 -15.86 -5.65
N PRO A 76 5.37 -16.47 -6.43
CA PRO A 76 6.76 -16.05 -6.43
C PRO A 76 6.90 -14.55 -6.73
N GLU A 77 7.79 -13.88 -6.01
CA GLU A 77 7.98 -12.43 -6.13
C GLU A 77 8.31 -12.01 -7.57
N ASP A 78 9.10 -12.81 -8.30
CA ASP A 78 9.43 -12.52 -9.70
C ASP A 78 8.19 -12.55 -10.61
N VAL A 79 7.22 -13.39 -10.31
CA VAL A 79 5.93 -13.44 -11.01
C VAL A 79 5.09 -12.22 -10.65
N MET A 80 5.04 -11.83 -9.37
CA MET A 80 4.34 -10.62 -8.93
C MET A 80 4.89 -9.35 -9.61
N VAL A 81 6.22 -9.22 -9.66
CA VAL A 81 6.89 -8.10 -10.34
C VAL A 81 6.55 -8.07 -11.82
N ARG A 82 6.56 -9.22 -12.53
CA ARG A 82 6.19 -9.26 -13.96
C ARG A 82 4.73 -8.94 -14.22
N GLN A 83 3.83 -9.30 -13.30
CA GLN A 83 2.42 -8.91 -13.39
C GLN A 83 2.23 -7.40 -13.18
N MET A 84 3.02 -6.82 -12.26
CA MET A 84 2.98 -5.40 -11.96
C MET A 84 3.63 -4.54 -13.04
N TRP A 85 4.78 -4.99 -13.57
CA TRP A 85 5.61 -4.34 -14.58
C TRP A 85 5.72 -5.25 -15.82
N PRO A 86 4.71 -5.23 -16.71
CA PRO A 86 4.77 -5.94 -17.97
C PRO A 86 6.05 -5.58 -18.73
N ASP A 87 6.71 -6.58 -19.31
CA ASP A 87 7.98 -6.43 -20.03
C ASP A 87 9.13 -5.82 -19.21
N GLY A 88 9.02 -5.81 -17.88
CA GLY A 88 9.99 -5.19 -16.98
C GLY A 88 9.96 -3.66 -16.99
N VAL A 89 8.93 -3.07 -17.60
CA VAL A 89 8.76 -1.61 -17.65
C VAL A 89 7.76 -1.20 -16.59
N GLN A 90 8.20 -0.34 -15.68
CA GLN A 90 7.31 0.24 -14.68
C GLN A 90 6.28 1.16 -15.36
N PRO A 91 4.98 0.88 -15.24
CA PRO A 91 3.97 1.70 -15.92
C PRO A 91 3.85 3.09 -15.28
N LEU A 92 3.41 4.08 -16.06
CA LEU A 92 3.18 5.45 -15.60
C LEU A 92 1.74 5.61 -15.09
N THR A 93 1.56 6.27 -13.95
CA THR A 93 0.23 6.70 -13.49
C THR A 93 -0.25 7.88 -14.34
N LEU A 94 -1.46 7.79 -14.90
CA LEU A 94 -2.05 8.89 -15.65
C LEU A 94 -2.39 10.08 -14.73
N PRO A 95 -2.10 11.32 -15.17
CA PRO A 95 -2.33 12.51 -14.36
C PRO A 95 -3.82 12.69 -14.00
N PRO A 96 -4.10 13.38 -12.87
CA PRO A 96 -5.46 13.76 -12.52
C PRO A 96 -6.12 14.63 -13.60
N LEU A 97 -7.41 14.39 -13.83
CA LEU A 97 -8.31 15.25 -14.58
C LEU A 97 -9.11 16.09 -13.59
N PHE A 98 -9.20 17.38 -13.85
CA PHE A 98 -10.05 18.30 -13.12
C PHE A 98 -11.43 18.36 -13.77
N VAL A 99 -12.50 18.21 -12.99
CA VAL A 99 -13.88 18.38 -13.46
C VAL A 99 -14.59 19.33 -12.50
N ALA A 100 -14.92 20.53 -12.99
CA ALA A 100 -15.62 21.52 -12.19
C ALA A 100 -17.14 21.40 -12.41
N LEU A 101 -17.89 21.34 -11.31
CA LEU A 101 -19.35 21.25 -11.31
C LEU A 101 -19.93 22.47 -10.57
N GLY A 102 -20.84 23.19 -11.19
CA GLY A 102 -21.51 24.34 -10.54
C GLY A 102 -21.90 25.44 -11.52
N GLY A 103 -22.88 26.25 -11.11
CA GLY A 103 -23.51 27.24 -11.97
C GLY A 103 -24.13 26.57 -13.20
N ASN A 104 -23.63 26.93 -14.38
CA ASN A 104 -24.04 26.38 -15.68
C ASN A 104 -23.15 25.22 -16.17
N ASN A 105 -22.17 24.77 -15.38
CA ASN A 105 -21.32 23.63 -15.73
C ASN A 105 -21.82 22.34 -15.06
N PHE A 106 -22.17 21.36 -15.89
CA PHE A 106 -22.70 20.06 -15.48
C PHE A 106 -21.63 18.96 -15.35
N GLY A 107 -20.34 19.28 -15.46
CA GLY A 107 -19.25 18.31 -15.34
C GLY A 107 -19.17 17.33 -16.52
N LEU A 108 -19.60 17.74 -17.72
CA LEU A 108 -19.59 16.90 -18.92
C LEU A 108 -18.23 16.84 -19.63
N ALA A 109 -17.31 17.73 -19.27
CA ALA A 109 -15.96 17.81 -19.81
C ALA A 109 -14.99 18.17 -18.68
N ASP A 110 -13.71 17.85 -18.89
CA ASP A 110 -12.62 18.25 -18.02
C ASP A 110 -12.28 19.75 -18.17
N SER A 111 -11.68 20.28 -17.12
CA SER A 111 -11.24 21.68 -16.99
C SER A 111 -9.71 21.72 -16.79
N PRO A 112 -8.90 21.30 -17.78
CA PRO A 112 -7.48 21.01 -17.61
C PRO A 112 -6.65 22.22 -17.15
N ASN A 113 -7.05 23.44 -17.55
CA ASN A 113 -6.40 24.69 -17.15
C ASN A 113 -7.23 25.48 -16.14
N GLY A 114 -8.34 24.91 -15.63
CA GLY A 114 -9.34 25.62 -14.85
C GLY A 114 -10.24 26.48 -15.73
N GLY A 115 -10.62 27.67 -15.24
CA GLY A 115 -11.55 28.57 -15.95
C GLY A 115 -12.33 29.49 -15.03
N GLU A 116 -13.28 30.22 -15.60
CA GLU A 116 -14.21 31.08 -14.88
C GLU A 116 -15.55 30.37 -14.66
N PHE A 117 -16.09 30.46 -13.44
CA PHE A 117 -17.32 29.79 -13.05
C PHE A 117 -18.20 30.72 -12.20
N GLU A 118 -19.51 30.54 -12.31
CA GLU A 118 -20.50 31.27 -11.50
C GLU A 118 -20.99 30.43 -10.32
N GLY A 119 -20.93 31.01 -9.12
CA GLY A 119 -21.46 30.40 -7.89
C GLY A 119 -20.61 29.25 -7.37
N PRO A 120 -21.00 28.63 -6.23
CA PRO A 120 -20.14 27.64 -5.59
C PRO A 120 -19.93 26.47 -6.54
N ILE A 121 -18.66 26.17 -6.81
CA ILE A 121 -18.28 25.00 -7.59
C ILE A 121 -17.70 23.91 -6.70
N LEU A 122 -17.98 22.68 -7.09
CA LEU A 122 -17.28 21.50 -6.62
C LEU A 122 -16.26 21.11 -7.67
N LEU A 123 -14.99 21.02 -7.27
CA LEU A 123 -13.95 20.44 -8.08
C LEU A 123 -13.83 18.96 -7.76
N GLN A 124 -14.13 18.13 -8.75
CA GLN A 124 -13.84 16.71 -8.71
C GLN A 124 -12.50 16.45 -9.41
N MET A 125 -11.69 15.56 -8.82
CA MET A 125 -10.48 15.02 -9.42
C MET A 125 -10.65 13.53 -9.70
N GLN A 126 -10.16 13.07 -10.85
CA GLN A 126 -10.21 11.67 -11.27
C GLN A 126 -8.92 11.27 -11.96
N SER A 127 -8.47 10.03 -11.81
CA SER A 127 -7.38 9.47 -12.63
C SER A 127 -7.92 8.26 -13.39
N ASN A 128 -7.60 8.19 -14.67
CA ASN A 128 -7.94 7.04 -15.51
C ASN A 128 -7.08 5.80 -15.19
N THR A 129 -6.09 5.93 -14.30
CA THR A 129 -5.37 4.77 -13.76
C THR A 129 -6.18 4.17 -12.60
N GLN A 130 -6.78 3.01 -12.84
CA GLN A 130 -7.56 2.31 -11.80
C GLN A 130 -6.73 2.06 -10.55
N GLY A 131 -7.27 2.43 -9.38
CA GLY A 131 -6.61 2.26 -8.09
C GLY A 131 -5.53 3.30 -7.79
N ALA A 132 -5.38 4.34 -8.61
CA ALA A 132 -4.52 5.47 -8.29
C ALA A 132 -5.13 6.31 -7.15
N SER A 133 -4.27 6.73 -6.23
CA SER A 133 -4.57 7.80 -5.27
C SER A 133 -4.18 9.14 -5.86
N ILE A 134 -4.93 10.19 -5.52
CA ILE A 134 -4.66 11.55 -5.99
C ILE A 134 -4.27 12.39 -4.77
N ALA A 135 -3.22 13.17 -4.90
CA ALA A 135 -2.85 14.20 -3.94
C ALA A 135 -2.97 15.58 -4.59
N TYR A 136 -3.36 16.59 -3.81
CA TYR A 136 -3.46 17.96 -4.28
C TYR A 136 -2.89 18.95 -3.28
N THR A 137 -2.60 20.15 -3.74
CA THR A 137 -2.29 21.29 -2.88
C THR A 137 -2.85 22.59 -3.48
N VAL A 138 -3.13 23.54 -2.61
CA VAL A 138 -3.52 24.93 -2.95
C VAL A 138 -2.43 25.93 -2.56
N GLU A 139 -1.32 25.44 -2.02
CA GLU A 139 -0.19 26.26 -1.59
C GLU A 139 0.74 26.59 -2.76
N GLU A 140 1.38 27.76 -2.68
CA GLU A 140 2.36 28.23 -3.67
C GLU A 140 3.79 27.88 -3.24
N GLY A 141 4.67 27.64 -4.22
CA GLY A 141 6.09 27.36 -4.00
C GLY A 141 6.47 25.87 -4.06
N ASP A 142 7.73 25.58 -3.73
CA ASP A 142 8.30 24.23 -3.90
C ASP A 142 8.11 23.33 -2.66
N ASN A 143 7.99 23.93 -1.48
CA ASN A 143 7.82 23.22 -0.21
C ASN A 143 6.39 23.38 0.31
N VAL A 144 5.51 22.54 -0.22
CA VAL A 144 4.06 22.58 0.00
C VAL A 144 3.56 21.35 0.72
N HIS A 145 2.46 21.49 1.46
CA HIS A 145 1.76 20.36 2.02
C HIS A 145 0.79 19.75 0.99
N TRP A 146 0.99 18.46 0.70
CA TRP A 146 0.10 17.67 -0.15
C TRP A 146 -0.99 17.02 0.69
N GLN A 147 -2.24 17.19 0.25
CA GLN A 147 -3.43 16.61 0.86
C GLN A 147 -3.93 15.44 0.01
N LEU A 148 -4.35 14.35 0.66
CA LEU A 148 -4.97 13.23 -0.03
C LEU A 148 -6.37 13.63 -0.48
N TYR A 149 -6.65 13.49 -1.77
CA TYR A 149 -7.99 13.68 -2.32
C TYR A 149 -8.87 12.46 -2.00
N HIS A 150 -9.90 12.68 -1.19
CA HIS A 150 -10.89 11.64 -0.84
C HIS A 150 -12.34 12.08 -1.09
N GLU A 151 -12.59 13.36 -1.40
CA GLU A 151 -13.91 13.90 -1.72
C GLU A 151 -13.82 15.17 -2.59
N PRO A 152 -14.86 15.52 -3.37
CA PRO A 152 -14.88 16.75 -4.17
C PRO A 152 -14.65 18.02 -3.34
N LEU A 153 -13.80 18.92 -3.84
CA LEU A 153 -13.42 20.14 -3.14
C LEU A 153 -14.41 21.26 -3.43
N ARG A 154 -14.96 21.89 -2.40
CA ARG A 154 -15.72 23.13 -2.56
C ARG A 154 -14.77 24.31 -2.68
N LEU A 155 -14.77 24.98 -3.83
CA LEU A 155 -13.87 26.11 -4.05
C LEU A 155 -14.51 27.42 -3.53
N PRO A 156 -13.73 28.26 -2.83
CA PRO A 156 -14.21 29.57 -2.36
C PRO A 156 -14.36 30.55 -3.53
N THR A 157 -15.12 31.64 -3.31
CA THR A 157 -15.15 32.78 -4.23
C THR A 157 -13.75 33.38 -4.39
N GLY A 158 -13.39 33.72 -5.62
CA GLY A 158 -12.06 34.23 -5.99
C GLY A 158 -11.22 33.22 -6.76
N ALA A 159 -9.92 33.52 -6.87
CA ALA A 159 -8.96 32.68 -7.56
C ALA A 159 -8.46 31.58 -6.62
N THR A 160 -8.60 30.32 -7.02
CA THR A 160 -7.96 29.17 -6.36
C THR A 160 -7.05 28.48 -7.36
N GLN A 161 -5.75 28.47 -7.08
CA GLN A 161 -4.78 27.65 -7.82
C GLN A 161 -4.72 26.27 -7.17
N ILE A 162 -4.76 25.23 -8.00
CA ILE A 162 -4.69 23.84 -7.55
C ILE A 162 -3.61 23.13 -8.36
N ARG A 163 -2.77 22.41 -7.64
CA ARG A 163 -1.77 21.49 -8.18
C ARG A 163 -2.15 20.09 -7.75
N ALA A 164 -2.08 19.11 -8.64
CA ALA A 164 -2.45 17.73 -8.33
C ALA A 164 -1.51 16.73 -9.00
N LYS A 165 -1.33 15.58 -8.35
CA LYS A 165 -0.59 14.41 -8.83
C LYS A 165 -1.35 13.14 -8.51
N ALA A 166 -1.11 12.09 -9.28
CA ALA A 166 -1.65 10.76 -9.03
C ALA A 166 -0.52 9.75 -8.89
N ILE A 167 -0.70 8.79 -7.98
CA ILE A 167 0.19 7.64 -7.82
C ILE A 167 -0.64 6.37 -7.60
N ARG A 168 -0.37 5.34 -8.41
CA ARG A 168 -0.77 3.96 -8.10
C ARG A 168 0.44 3.24 -7.53
N ILE A 169 0.27 2.50 -6.43
CA ILE A 169 1.38 1.75 -5.82
C ILE A 169 2.03 0.84 -6.86
N GLY A 170 3.36 0.94 -6.94
CA GLY A 170 4.24 0.28 -7.91
C GLY A 170 4.19 0.80 -9.34
N TYR A 171 3.43 1.85 -9.65
CA TYR A 171 3.57 2.61 -10.89
C TYR A 171 4.52 3.80 -10.64
N GLN A 172 5.00 4.44 -11.70
CA GLN A 172 5.63 5.77 -11.60
C GLN A 172 4.57 6.82 -11.27
N GLU A 173 4.97 7.85 -10.53
CA GLU A 173 4.14 9.03 -10.26
C GLU A 173 3.76 9.74 -11.56
N SER A 174 2.53 10.27 -11.63
CA SER A 174 2.13 11.08 -12.77
C SER A 174 2.90 12.38 -12.85
N ASP A 175 2.89 13.01 -14.02
CA ASP A 175 3.20 14.43 -14.11
C ASP A 175 2.25 15.24 -13.21
N GLU A 176 2.76 16.37 -12.71
CA GLU A 176 1.95 17.33 -11.97
C GLU A 176 1.05 18.11 -12.93
N VAL A 177 -0.24 18.21 -12.58
CA VAL A 177 -1.19 19.08 -13.27
C VAL A 177 -1.50 20.30 -12.41
N GLN A 178 -1.64 21.45 -13.06
CA GLN A 178 -1.93 22.71 -12.39
C GLN A 178 -3.04 23.45 -13.14
N ALA A 179 -3.99 23.99 -12.38
CA ALA A 179 -5.12 24.75 -12.91
C ALA A 179 -5.46 25.93 -12.00
N THR A 180 -6.12 26.95 -12.56
CA THR A 180 -6.63 28.08 -11.78
C THR A 180 -8.12 28.24 -12.02
N PHE A 181 -8.88 28.15 -10.94
CA PHE A 181 -10.34 28.27 -10.95
C PHE A 181 -10.72 29.63 -10.39
N MET A 182 -11.43 30.42 -11.19
CA MET A 182 -11.96 31.71 -10.78
C MET A 182 -13.46 31.58 -10.54
N VAL A 183 -13.86 31.69 -9.27
CA VAL A 183 -15.27 31.59 -8.86
C VAL A 183 -15.81 32.99 -8.62
N ARG A 184 -16.86 33.38 -9.35
CA ARG A 184 -17.58 34.65 -9.20
C ARG A 184 -18.87 34.48 -8.41
#